data_AF-A0A1K0FAU2-F1
#
_entry.id   AF-A0A1K0FAU2-F1
#
_cell.length_a   1.000
_cell.length_b   1.000
_cell.length_c   1.000
_cell.angle_alpha   90.00
_cell.angle_beta   90.00
_cell.angle_gamma   90.00
#
_symmetry.space_group_name_H-M   'P 1'
#
loop_
_entity.id
_entity.type
_entity.pdbx_description
1 polymer ?
#
loop_
_entity_poly.entity_id
_entity_poly.type
_entity_poly.pdbx_seq_one_letter_code
_entity_poly.pdbx_strand_id
1 'polypeptide(L)' 'MAVEQLIETLRQHFPGSGATTVADYVYEIYRRYDGAPIRDFVPLLVEREVRRGLTAITDGGGPHVPAQR' A
#
# COMPACT_ATOMS: atom_id res chain seq x y z
N MET A 1 -8.14 12.02 -4.39
CA MET A 1 -6.75 11.57 -4.63
C MET A 1 -6.78 10.34 -5.51
N ALA A 2 -6.10 10.36 -6.66
CA ALA A 2 -5.97 9.17 -7.52
C ALA A 2 -4.98 8.17 -6.89
N VAL A 3 -5.20 6.87 -7.07
CA VAL A 3 -4.34 5.81 -6.49
C VAL A 3 -2.87 5.96 -6.90
N GLU A 4 -2.62 6.49 -8.09
CA GLU A 4 -1.28 6.75 -8.62
C GLU A 4 -0.52 7.82 -7.82
N GLN A 5 -1.21 8.89 -7.38
CA GLN A 5 -0.62 9.95 -6.55
C GLN A 5 -0.22 9.43 -5.17
N LEU A 6 -0.99 8.48 -4.63
CA LEU A 6 -0.67 7.80 -3.38
C LEU A 6 0.59 6.93 -3.54
N ILE A 7 0.71 6.19 -4.64
CA ILE A 7 1.90 5.36 -4.93
C ILE A 7 3.15 6.23 -5.00
N GLU A 8 3.11 7.37 -5.69
CA GLU A 8 4.25 8.28 -5.81
C GLU A 8 4.68 8.85 -4.45
N THR A 9 3.71 9.29 -3.64
CA THR A 9 3.96 9.78 -2.28
C THR A 9 4.61 8.72 -1.39
N LEU A 10 4.13 7.48 -1.45
CA LEU A 10 4.68 6.38 -0.67
C LEU A 10 6.08 5.97 -1.14
N ARG A 11 6.35 6.01 -2.45
CA ARG A 11 7.70 5.76 -2.98
C ARG A 11 8.73 6.77 -2.46
N GLN A 12 8.33 8.03 -2.30
CA GLN A 12 9.20 9.06 -1.72
C GLN A 12 9.44 8.83 -0.22
N HIS A 13 8.43 8.35 0.51
CA HIS A 13 8.53 8.05 1.94
C HIS A 13 9.32 6.77 2.24
N PHE A 14 9.33 5.81 1.32
CA PHE A 14 10.01 4.53 1.48
C PHE A 14 10.98 4.25 0.31
N PRO A 15 12.07 5.03 0.17
CA PRO A 15 13.02 4.88 -0.95
C PRO A 15 13.78 3.54 -0.95
N GLY A 16 13.81 2.83 0.18
CA GLY A 16 14.47 1.53 0.33
C GLY A 16 13.61 0.32 -0.05
N SER A 17 12.28 0.47 -0.08
CA SER A 17 11.37 -0.57 -0.58
C SER A 17 11.18 -0.38 -2.08
N GLY A 18 11.56 -1.36 -2.88
CA GLY A 18 11.58 -1.26 -4.34
C GLY A 18 10.26 -0.72 -4.91
N ALA A 19 10.35 0.11 -5.97
CA ALA A 19 9.20 0.78 -6.57
C ALA A 19 8.05 -0.16 -6.95
N THR A 20 8.38 -1.38 -7.40
CA THR A 20 7.42 -2.44 -7.71
C THR A 20 6.67 -2.91 -6.47
N THR A 21 7.33 -3.01 -5.31
CA THR A 21 6.75 -3.48 -4.05
C THR A 21 5.70 -2.51 -3.51
N VAL A 22 5.97 -1.20 -3.56
CA VAL A 22 5.02 -0.18 -3.07
C VAL A 22 3.74 -0.18 -3.92
N ALA A 23 3.87 -0.21 -5.24
CA ALA A 23 2.72 -0.21 -6.14
C ALA A 23 1.86 -1.48 -5.96
N ASP A 24 2.49 -2.65 -5.90
CA ASP A 24 1.80 -3.94 -5.74
C ASP A 24 0.98 -3.96 -4.43
N TYR A 25 1.59 -3.52 -3.32
CA TYR A 25 0.91 -3.43 -2.02
C TYR A 25 -0.28 -2.47 -2.04
N VAL A 26 -0.12 -1.30 -2.67
CA VAL A 26 -1.21 -0.31 -2.80
C VAL A 26 -2.36 -0.89 -3.61
N TYR A 27 -2.07 -1.51 -4.76
CA TYR A 27 -3.11 -2.11 -5.60
C TYR A 27 -3.82 -3.27 -4.91
N GLU A 28 -3.09 -4.14 -4.21
CA GLU A 28 -3.68 -5.25 -3.47
C GLU A 28 -4.66 -4.75 -2.40
N ILE A 29 -4.24 -3.78 -1.58
CA ILE A 29 -5.08 -3.22 -0.52
C ILE A 29 -6.25 -2.45 -1.13
N TYR A 30 -6.04 -1.69 -2.21
CA TYR A 30 -7.10 -0.98 -2.92
C TYR A 30 -8.19 -1.93 -3.44
N ARG A 31 -7.80 -3.08 -4.01
CA ARG A 31 -8.74 -4.11 -4.50
C ARG A 31 -9.61 -4.71 -3.40
N ARG A 32 -9.15 -4.76 -2.15
CA ARG A 32 -9.97 -5.23 -1.01
C ARG A 32 -11.16 -4.29 -0.71
N TYR A 33 -11.08 -3.04 -1.15
CA TYR A 33 -12.15 -2.07 -1.04
C TYR A 33 -12.96 -1.91 -2.33
N ASP A 34 -12.68 -2.71 -3.36
CA ASP A 34 -13.50 -2.75 -4.58
C ASP A 34 -14.91 -3.24 -4.22
N GLY A 35 -15.92 -2.41 -4.49
CA GLY A 35 -17.31 -2.65 -4.08
C GLY A 35 -17.74 -2.01 -2.74
N ALA A 36 -16.84 -1.30 -2.03
CA ALA A 36 -17.24 -0.57 -0.83
C ALA A 36 -18.25 0.56 -1.17
N PRO A 37 -19.32 0.73 -0.36
CA PRO A 37 -20.38 1.70 -0.62
C PRO A 37 -19.91 3.15 -0.49
N ILE A 38 -18.81 3.40 0.24
CA ILE A 38 -18.24 4.74 0.44
C ILE A 38 -16.77 4.71 0.05
N ARG A 39 -16.47 5.27 -1.12
CA ARG A 39 -15.12 5.25 -1.72
C ARG A 39 -14.25 6.43 -1.28
N ASP A 40 -14.83 7.45 -0.66
CA ASP A 40 -14.12 8.67 -0.26
C ASP A 40 -13.02 8.41 0.79
N PHE A 41 -13.23 7.42 1.66
CA PHE A 41 -12.27 7.05 2.70
C PHE A 41 -11.28 5.96 2.26
N VAL A 42 -11.51 5.29 1.13
CA VAL A 42 -10.66 4.21 0.64
C VAL A 42 -9.20 4.66 0.47
N PRO A 43 -8.88 5.83 -0.09
CA PRO A 43 -7.50 6.29 -0.19
C PRO A 43 -6.79 6.41 1.17
N LEU A 44 -7.48 6.90 2.20
CA LEU A 44 -6.92 7.06 3.54
C LEU A 44 -6.68 5.72 4.24
N LEU A 45 -7.62 4.77 4.07
CA LEU A 45 -7.48 3.42 4.60
C LEU A 45 -6.32 2.68 3.93
N VAL A 46 -6.23 2.78 2.60
CA VAL A 46 -5.14 2.17 1.82
C VAL A 46 -3.80 2.75 2.24
N GLU A 47 -3.66 4.08 2.33
CA GLU A 47 -2.42 4.72 2.78
C GLU A 47 -1.98 4.20 4.16
N ARG A 48 -2.92 4.14 5.11
CA ARG A 48 -2.63 3.69 6.48
C ARG A 48 -2.13 2.24 6.52
N GLU A 49 -2.81 1.35 5.81
CA GLU A 49 -2.46 -0.07 5.78
C GLU A 49 -1.13 -0.31 5.05
N VAL A 50 -0.90 0.39 3.92
CA VAL A 50 0.36 0.29 3.18
C VAL A 50 1.53 0.79 4.04
N ARG A 51 1.37 1.92 4.74
CA ARG A 51 2.40 2.42 5.67
C ARG A 51 2.70 1.41 6.76
N ARG A 52 1.68 0.80 7.38
CA ARG A 52 1.88 -0.24 8.39
C ARG A 52 2.65 -1.44 7.83
N GLY A 53 2.27 -1.92 6.66
CA GLY A 53 2.96 -3.02 5.99
C GLY A 53 4.42 -2.68 5.67
N LEU A 54 4.67 -1.56 5.00
CA LEU A 54 6.02 -1.13 4.61
C LEU A 54 6.93 -0.84 5.82
N THR A 55 6.40 -0.23 6.88
CA THR A 55 7.16 -0.03 8.13
C THR A 55 7.54 -1.36 8.76
N ALA A 56 6.65 -2.35 8.83
CA ALA A 56 6.97 -3.67 9.37
C ALA A 56 8.07 -4.37 8.55
N ILE A 57 8.03 -4.26 7.22
CA ILE A 57 9.03 -4.84 6.31
C ILE A 57 10.40 -4.16 6.48
N THR A 58 10.39 -2.84 6.74
CA THR A 58 11.62 -2.04 6.87
C THR A 58 12.26 -2.18 8.26
N ASP A 59 11.45 -2.34 9.32
CA ASP A 59 11.89 -2.42 10.72
C ASP A 59 12.34 -3.84 11.13
N GLY A 60 11.85 -4.89 10.46
CA GLY A 60 12.15 -6.27 10.83
C GLY A 60 11.97 -7.28 9.70
N GLY A 61 13.00 -7.43 8.86
CA GLY A 61 13.33 -8.70 8.18
C GLY A 61 12.33 -9.26 7.18
N GLY A 62 12.51 -8.91 5.90
CA GLY A 62 12.11 -9.71 4.74
C GLY A 62 10.69 -9.45 4.20
N PRO A 63 10.47 -9.59 2.88
CA PRO A 63 9.18 -9.26 2.27
C PRO A 63 8.11 -10.27 2.69
N HIS A 64 7.19 -9.84 3.56
CA HIS A 64 5.92 -10.53 3.75
C HIS A 64 4.94 -10.03 2.68
N VAL A 65 5.03 -10.60 1.49
CA VAL A 65 3.88 -10.62 0.57
C VAL A 65 2.80 -11.48 1.23
N PRO A 66 1.60 -10.95 1.54
CA PRO A 66 0.53 -11.78 2.06
C PRO A 66 0.20 -12.84 0.99
N ALA A 67 0.26 -14.11 1.38
CA ALA A 67 -0.01 -15.23 0.49
C ALA A 67 -1.40 -15.09 -0.11
N GLN A 68 -1.48 -14.86 -1.42
CA GLN A 68 -2.74 -14.92 -2.17
C GLN A 68 -3.21 -16.38 -2.18
N ARG A 69 -4.30 -16.66 -1.48
CA ARG A 69 -5.09 -17.90 -1.59
C ARG A 69 -6.49 -17.57 -2.05
#